data_AF-A0A1H0FX21-F1
#
_entry.id   AF-A0A1H0FX21-F1
#
_cell.length_a   1.000
_cell.length_b   1.000
_cell.length_c   1.000
_cell.angle_alpha   90.00
_cell.angle_beta   90.00
_cell.angle_gamma   90.00
#
_symmetry.space_group_name_H-M   'P 1'
#
loop_
_entity.id
_entity.type
_entity.pdbx_description
1 polymer ?
#
loop_
_entity_poly.entity_id
_entity_poly.type
_entity_poly.pdbx_seq_one_letter_code
_entity_poly.pdbx_strand_id
1 'polypeptide(L)' 'MMNLDELWQRTDDWLYEDRIWNHHSSNNYFIWFHVFEDEINHRGQTRMIKKMLSKV' A
#
# COMPACT_ATOMS: atom_id res chain seq x y z
N MET A 1 5.10 -9.16 -9.06
CA MET A 1 4.43 -8.01 -8.43
C MET A 1 3.23 -7.68 -9.31
N MET A 2 2.03 -7.64 -8.75
CA MET A 2 0.80 -7.34 -9.49
C MET A 2 0.79 -5.86 -9.89
N ASN A 3 0.31 -5.55 -11.10
CA ASN A 3 0.18 -4.16 -11.57
C ASN A 3 -1.28 -3.64 -11.48
N LEU A 4 -1.51 -2.37 -11.81
CA LEU A 4 -2.84 -1.74 -11.69
C LEU A 4 -3.89 -2.34 -12.64
N ASP A 5 -3.49 -2.73 -13.85
CA ASP A 5 -4.41 -3.33 -14.83
C ASP A 5 -4.88 -4.72 -14.39
N GLU A 6 -4.00 -5.48 -13.74
CA GLU A 6 -4.32 -6.77 -13.14
C GLU A 6 -5.19 -6.62 -11.89
N LEU A 7 -4.98 -5.57 -11.10
CA LEU A 7 -5.80 -5.28 -9.92
C LEU A 7 -7.23 -4.91 -10.33
N TRP A 8 -7.39 -4.13 -11.41
CA TRP A 8 -8.69 -3.69 -11.90
C TRP A 8 -9.60 -4.84 -12.36
N GLN A 9 -9.02 -5.97 -12.75
CA GLN A 9 -9.76 -7.16 -13.19
C GLN A 9 -10.22 -8.05 -12.02
N ARG A 10 -9.89 -7.72 -10.77
CA ARG A 10 -10.26 -8.52 -9.60
C ARG A 10 -11.67 -8.18 -9.12
N THR A 11 -12.38 -9.19 -8.65
CA THR A 11 -13.67 -9.05 -8.00
C THR A 11 -13.50 -8.77 -6.50
N ASP A 12 -14.56 -8.33 -5.85
CA ASP A 12 -14.54 -8.08 -4.40
C ASP A 12 -14.22 -9.35 -3.59
N ASP A 13 -14.67 -10.53 -4.05
CA ASP A 13 -14.36 -11.81 -3.38
C ASP A 13 -12.85 -12.06 -3.27
N TRP A 14 -12.07 -11.64 -4.26
CA TRP A 14 -10.62 -11.78 -4.25
C TRP A 14 -9.98 -11.01 -3.09
N LEU A 15 -10.58 -9.90 -2.65
CA LEU A 15 -10.07 -9.11 -1.53
C LEU A 15 -10.05 -9.91 -0.21
N TYR A 16 -10.97 -10.87 -0.06
CA TYR A 16 -11.15 -11.65 1.16
C TYR A 16 -10.45 -13.01 1.13
N GLU A 17 -9.73 -13.35 0.05
CA GLU A 17 -8.92 -14.56 0.00
C GLU A 17 -7.81 -14.54 1.06
N ASP A 18 -7.65 -15.67 1.77
CA ASP A 18 -6.59 -15.85 2.75
C ASP A 18 -5.20 -15.81 2.10
N ARG A 19 -4.30 -15.08 2.75
CA ARG A 19 -2.92 -14.88 2.31
C ARG A 19 -1.98 -14.87 3.51
N ILE A 20 -0.78 -15.37 3.31
CA ILE A 20 0.29 -15.22 4.29
C ILE A 20 1.07 -13.96 3.93
N TRP A 21 1.14 -13.01 4.87
CA TRP A 21 1.93 -11.79 4.75
C TRP A 21 2.77 -11.59 6.00
N ASN A 22 4.09 -11.46 5.84
CA ASN A 22 5.05 -11.39 6.95
C ASN A 22 4.91 -12.52 7.98
N HIS A 23 4.66 -13.75 7.53
CA HIS A 23 4.41 -14.94 8.39
C HIS A 23 3.12 -14.89 9.21
N HIS A 24 2.24 -13.93 8.95
CA HIS A 24 0.92 -13.84 9.58
C HIS A 24 -0.19 -14.12 8.57
N SER A 25 -1.29 -14.72 9.06
CA SER A 25 -2.51 -14.85 8.25
C SER A 25 -3.11 -13.47 8.01
N SER A 26 -3.54 -13.24 6.78
CA SER A 26 -4.04 -11.97 6.28
C SER A 26 -4.92 -12.20 5.05
N ASN A 27 -5.31 -11.12 4.35
CA ASN A 27 -6.05 -11.18 3.10
C ASN A 27 -5.57 -10.12 2.11
N ASN A 28 -5.99 -10.23 0.85
CA ASN A 28 -5.58 -9.28 -0.19
C ASN A 28 -6.03 -7.84 0.12
N TYR A 29 -7.18 -7.66 0.79
CA TYR A 29 -7.67 -6.36 1.24
C TYR A 29 -6.64 -5.65 2.12
N PHE A 30 -6.20 -6.31 3.18
CA PHE A 30 -5.26 -5.73 4.13
C PHE A 30 -3.91 -5.44 3.49
N ILE A 31 -3.43 -6.34 2.63
CA ILE A 31 -2.15 -6.18 1.92
C ILE A 31 -2.20 -4.92 1.03
N TRP A 32 -3.26 -4.71 0.26
CA TRP A 32 -3.38 -3.53 -0.60
C TRP A 32 -3.68 -2.24 0.16
N PHE A 33 -4.44 -2.33 1.25
CA PHE A 33 -4.60 -1.22 2.18
C PHE A 33 -3.25 -0.75 2.72
N HIS A 34 -2.39 -1.68 3.15
CA HIS A 34 -1.06 -1.36 3.66
C HIS A 34 -0.17 -0.71 2.61
N VAL A 35 -0.17 -1.22 1.36
CA VAL A 35 0.60 -0.59 0.25
C VAL A 35 0.20 0.87 0.04
N PHE A 36 -1.11 1.15 0.04
CA PHE A 36 -1.62 2.50 -0.11
C PHE A 36 -1.25 3.40 1.08
N GLU A 37 -1.37 2.88 2.30
CA GLU A 37 -1.05 3.60 3.54
C GLU A 37 0.45 3.96 3.61
N ASP A 38 1.32 3.03 3.25
CA ASP A 38 2.78 3.21 3.23
C ASP A 38 3.21 4.26 2.19
N GLU A 39 2.60 4.26 1.01
CA GLU A 39 2.86 5.25 -0.03
C GLU A 39 2.51 6.68 0.43
N ILE A 40 1.35 6.85 1.07
CA ILE A 40 0.93 8.14 1.64
C ILE A 40 1.89 8.59 2.75
N ASN A 41 2.28 7.68 3.63
CA ASN A 41 3.21 7.98 4.73
C ASN A 41 4.57 8.45 4.20
N HIS A 42 5.16 7.72 3.26
CA HIS A 42 6.44 8.09 2.66
C HIS A 42 6.37 9.39 1.87
N ARG A 43 5.25 9.66 1.19
CA ARG A 43 4.99 10.95 0.54
C ARG A 43 4.94 12.09 1.54
N GLY A 44 4.31 11.88 2.70
CA GLY A 44 4.27 12.82 3.82
C GLY A 44 5.68 13.14 4.36
N GLN A 45 6.48 12.11 4.62
CA GLN A 45 7.87 12.26 5.06
C GLN A 45 8.71 13.06 4.05
N THR A 46 8.62 12.71 2.77
CA THR A 46 9.33 13.43 1.69
C THR A 46 8.95 14.90 1.64
N ARG A 47 7.65 15.21 1.78
CA ARG A 47 7.16 16.60 1.80
C ARG A 47 7.68 17.37 3.01
N MET A 48 7.72 16.74 4.18
CA MET A 48 8.27 17.32 5.40
C MET A 48 9.75 17.66 5.24
N ILE A 49 10.55 16.70 4.75
CA ILE A 49 11.99 16.89 4.50
C ILE A 49 12.22 18.04 3.51
N LYS A 50 11.49 18.08 2.39
CA LYS A 50 11.57 19.18 1.42
C LYS A 50 11.32 20.54 2.05
N LYS A 51 10.31 20.65 2.93
CA LYS A 51 9.98 21.89 3.64
C LYS A 51 11.06 22.31 4.65
N MET A 52 11.77 21.35 5.25
CA MET A 52 12.89 21.63 6.14
C MET A 52 14.10 22.14 5.36
N LEU A 53 14.42 21.50 4.23
CA LEU A 53 15.52 21.91 3.35
C LEU A 53 15.27 23.27 2.68
N SER A 54 14.02 23.62 2.35
CA SER A 54 13.68 24.92 1.75
C SER A 54 13.64 26.08 2.74
N LYS A 55 13.79 25.82 4.03
CA LYS A 55 13.84 26.84 5.10
C LYS A 55 15.28 27.19 5.53
N VAL A 56 16.26 26.49 4.95
CA VAL A 56 17.70 26.81 5.03
C VAL A 56 18.03 27.69 3.83
#